data_AF-A0AAV8XW09-F1
#
_entry.id   AF-A0AAV8XW09-F1
#
_cell.length_a   1.000
_cell.length_b   1.000
_cell.length_c   1.000
_cell.angle_alpha   90.00
_cell.angle_beta   90.00
_cell.angle_gamma   90.00
#
_symmetry.space_group_name_H-M   'P 1'
#
loop_
_entity.id
_entity.type
_entity.pdbx_description
1 polymer ?
#
loop_
_entity_poly.entity_id
_entity_poly.type
_entity_poly.pdbx_seq_one_letter_code
_entity_poly.pdbx_strand_id
1 'polypeptide(L)'
;MLSTVVVLKMTSDPQQPLHRMLNTVVVFNTLFSKLKEKNPDILKRIIPVNGDVKEIKLGMAEEDRRTIIENVNIIYHSAASVRFDDFLKDAVLLNTRGTREISNLALEVKNLVAFMHISTTYCNTDKKVIEEQLYPPHADWREVIAVAEQLDQHICDIFATKYIDPFLNTYTFSKSLAEHVVNDLCKGKVPTVIFRPSVGILRVCYSDPDSTQDYIPVDVATRMLIVATKERGLNENLNELPVFNAALGQSVRMKTQKLLELGKKLTWDSPYAKMLWYPNFSVTNNWYIFYIQCLLFHIFPALLIDGLLKLSRKKTMLIKVQRKIYIANMALSYFMENSWNFVNAKAISLSDNLLECDKDNFAIKSLLPMHDDEIYAYYMKAKRATVKYLFKEEFNFDVAYRNTV
;
A
#
# COMPACT_ATOMS: atom_id res chain seq x y z
N MET A 1 -10.49 3.55 21.98
CA MET A 1 -9.22 4.26 21.67
C MET A 1 -8.11 3.23 21.77
N LEU A 2 -7.28 3.02 20.74
CA LEU A 2 -6.17 2.04 20.79
C LEU A 2 -5.16 2.51 21.85
N SER A 3 -5.01 1.74 22.93
CA SER A 3 -4.17 2.11 24.07
C SER A 3 -2.68 1.80 23.83
N THR A 4 -2.39 0.71 23.11
CA THR A 4 -1.04 0.16 22.93
C THR A 4 -0.85 -0.32 21.49
N VAL A 5 0.35 -0.09 20.91
CA VAL A 5 0.72 -0.58 19.57
C VAL A 5 1.87 -1.56 19.71
N VAL A 6 1.62 -2.83 19.44
CA VAL A 6 2.66 -3.87 19.40
C VAL A 6 3.22 -3.93 17.99
N VAL A 7 4.53 -3.77 17.84
CA VAL A 7 5.22 -3.81 16.54
C VAL A 7 6.15 -5.00 16.52
N LEU A 8 5.81 -5.99 15.70
CA LEU A 8 6.67 -7.14 15.42
C LEU A 8 7.57 -6.83 14.22
N LYS A 9 8.88 -7.05 14.36
CA LYS A 9 9.83 -6.84 13.25
C LYS A 9 10.94 -7.90 13.23
N MET A 10 11.29 -8.32 12.00
CA MET A 10 12.48 -9.11 11.64
C MET A 10 13.77 -8.51 12.20
N THR A 11 14.51 -9.32 12.98
CA THR A 11 15.86 -8.99 13.45
C THR A 11 16.76 -10.21 13.33
N SER A 12 17.82 -10.12 12.52
CA SER A 12 18.81 -11.18 12.32
C SER A 12 19.91 -11.21 13.39
N ASP A 13 19.88 -10.29 14.35
CA ASP A 13 20.86 -10.16 15.42
C ASP A 13 20.13 -10.18 16.79
N PRO A 14 20.24 -11.27 17.56
CA PRO A 14 19.65 -11.41 18.90
C PRO A 14 20.18 -10.40 19.92
N GLN A 15 21.37 -9.81 19.68
CA GLN A 15 22.03 -8.92 20.63
C GLN A 15 21.87 -7.42 20.33
N GLN A 16 21.33 -7.01 19.16
CA GLN A 16 21.16 -5.59 18.78
C GLN A 16 19.76 -5.06 18.33
N PRO A 17 18.60 -5.63 18.68
CA PRO A 17 17.38 -5.30 17.91
C PRO A 17 16.51 -4.16 18.45
N LEU A 18 16.24 -4.14 19.76
CA LEU A 18 15.13 -3.36 20.32
C LEU A 18 15.38 -1.84 20.31
N HIS A 19 16.54 -1.46 20.83
CA HIS A 19 16.94 -0.08 20.98
C HIS A 19 17.26 0.57 19.64
N ARG A 20 17.84 -0.18 18.69
CA ARG A 20 18.14 0.30 17.34
C ARG A 20 16.89 0.40 16.46
N MET A 21 15.84 -0.41 16.68
CA MET A 21 14.60 -0.34 15.89
C MET A 21 13.73 0.87 16.26
N LEU A 22 13.47 1.08 17.56
CA LEU A 22 12.87 2.32 18.05
C LEU A 22 13.73 3.49 17.60
N ASN A 23 15.05 3.38 17.77
CA ASN A 23 16.00 4.40 17.33
C ASN A 23 15.91 4.69 15.81
N THR A 24 15.85 3.71 14.91
CA THR A 24 16.01 3.97 13.46
C THR A 24 14.69 4.21 12.72
N VAL A 25 13.59 3.54 13.10
CA VAL A 25 12.31 3.61 12.38
C VAL A 25 11.37 4.67 12.93
N VAL A 26 11.48 5.04 14.21
CA VAL A 26 10.57 5.99 14.88
C VAL A 26 11.33 7.19 15.50
N VAL A 27 12.47 6.97 16.13
CA VAL A 27 13.26 8.01 16.83
C VAL A 27 14.19 8.80 15.88
N PHE A 28 14.79 8.19 14.86
CA PHE A 28 15.64 8.85 13.85
C PHE A 28 14.87 9.11 12.55
N ASN A 29 13.77 8.39 12.34
CA ASN A 29 12.89 8.68 11.23
C ASN A 29 12.17 9.99 11.50
N THR A 30 12.48 10.97 10.67
CA THR A 30 11.95 12.33 10.80
C THR A 30 10.44 12.40 10.54
N LEU A 31 9.79 11.34 9.99
CA LEU A 31 8.33 11.27 9.84
C LEU A 31 7.63 11.47 11.17
N PHE A 32 8.23 10.95 12.23
CA PHE A 32 7.66 10.92 13.56
C PHE A 32 8.18 12.07 14.43
N SER A 33 8.98 13.01 13.90
CA SER A 33 9.53 14.13 14.69
C SER A 33 8.44 14.95 15.37
N LYS A 34 7.42 15.37 14.62
CA LYS A 34 6.27 16.11 15.20
C LYS A 34 5.48 15.29 16.22
N LEU A 35 5.39 13.97 16.03
CA LEU A 35 4.70 13.09 16.96
C LEU A 35 5.45 13.01 18.30
N LYS A 36 6.78 12.89 18.24
CA LYS A 36 7.66 12.90 19.43
C LYS A 36 7.68 14.25 20.15
N GLU A 37 7.64 15.36 19.39
CA GLU A 37 7.53 16.71 19.98
C GLU A 37 6.21 16.88 20.73
N LYS A 38 5.09 16.46 20.14
CA LYS A 38 3.76 16.59 20.75
C LYS A 38 3.50 15.61 21.89
N ASN A 39 4.04 14.40 21.81
CA ASN A 39 3.91 13.39 22.84
C ASN A 39 5.22 12.61 22.96
N PRO A 40 6.16 13.08 23.80
CA PRO A 40 7.47 12.44 23.98
C PRO A 40 7.36 10.98 24.43
N ASP A 41 6.30 10.68 25.18
CA ASP A 41 6.02 9.37 25.75
C ASP A 41 5.28 8.43 24.80
N ILE A 42 4.91 8.87 23.59
CA ILE A 42 4.22 8.04 22.60
C ILE A 42 5.00 6.76 22.26
N LEU A 43 6.34 6.84 22.35
CA LEU A 43 7.22 5.71 22.11
C LEU A 43 7.13 4.64 23.20
N LYS A 44 6.72 5.00 24.42
CA LYS A 44 6.48 4.04 25.51
C LYS A 44 5.29 3.11 25.21
N ARG A 45 4.39 3.51 24.30
CA ARG A 45 3.26 2.69 23.83
C ARG A 45 3.66 1.70 22.73
N ILE A 46 4.88 1.81 22.21
CA ILE A 46 5.41 0.90 21.19
C ILE A 46 6.12 -0.22 21.93
N ILE A 47 5.56 -1.42 21.84
CA ILE A 47 6.21 -2.63 22.37
C ILE A 47 6.86 -3.35 21.20
N PRO A 48 8.19 -3.26 21.08
CA PRO A 48 8.93 -3.99 20.06
C PRO A 48 9.03 -5.47 20.43
N VAL A 49 8.82 -6.35 19.46
CA VAL A 49 8.94 -7.81 19.62
C VAL A 49 9.93 -8.35 18.60
N ASN A 50 10.88 -9.15 19.07
CA ASN A 50 11.81 -9.86 18.20
C ASN A 50 11.11 -11.04 17.54
N GLY A 51 11.27 -11.16 16.23
CA GLY A 51 10.78 -12.30 15.49
C GLY A 51 10.97 -12.12 13.98
N ASP A 52 11.18 -13.20 13.25
CA ASP A 52 11.24 -13.21 11.80
C ASP A 52 10.07 -14.02 11.24
N VAL A 53 9.30 -13.42 10.33
CA VAL A 53 8.16 -14.09 9.69
C VAL A 53 8.58 -15.33 8.91
N LYS A 54 9.85 -15.44 8.49
CA LYS A 54 10.36 -16.67 7.89
C LYS A 54 10.47 -17.79 8.92
N GLU A 55 10.71 -17.50 10.20
CA GLU A 55 10.91 -18.54 11.20
C GLU A 55 9.59 -19.17 11.64
N ILE A 56 9.63 -20.45 12.01
CA ILE A 56 8.47 -21.14 12.56
C ILE A 56 8.04 -20.47 13.87
N LYS A 57 6.73 -20.31 14.05
CA LYS A 57 6.15 -19.51 15.13
C LYS A 57 6.73 -18.09 15.19
N LEU A 58 7.18 -17.55 14.05
CA LEU A 58 7.76 -16.22 13.91
C LEU A 58 9.10 -16.03 14.64
N GLY A 59 9.72 -17.11 15.15
CA GLY A 59 10.98 -17.03 15.92
C GLY A 59 10.90 -16.11 17.15
N MET A 60 9.69 -15.88 17.68
CA MET A 60 9.46 -15.01 18.84
C MET A 60 9.62 -15.76 20.17
N ALA A 61 9.93 -15.02 21.23
CA ALA A 61 9.91 -15.58 22.59
C ALA A 61 8.48 -15.96 23.00
N GLU A 62 8.34 -17.01 23.83
CA GLU A 62 7.02 -17.48 24.27
C GLU A 62 6.32 -16.48 25.19
N GLU A 63 7.08 -15.67 25.94
CA GLU A 63 6.55 -14.57 26.76
C GLU A 63 5.92 -13.47 25.88
N ASP A 64 6.60 -13.08 24.80
CA ASP A 64 6.09 -12.10 23.84
C ASP A 64 4.86 -12.65 23.11
N ARG A 65 4.91 -13.93 22.71
CA ARG A 65 3.77 -14.63 22.09
C ARG A 65 2.54 -14.58 22.99
N ARG A 66 2.68 -14.93 24.28
CA ARG A 66 1.59 -14.90 25.25
C ARG A 66 1.04 -13.49 25.42
N THR A 67 1.91 -12.49 25.50
CA THR A 67 1.52 -11.08 25.60
C THR A 67 0.66 -10.66 24.41
N ILE A 68 1.05 -11.05 23.19
CA ILE A 68 0.27 -10.78 21.97
C ILE A 68 -1.09 -11.48 22.02
N ILE A 69 -1.11 -12.77 22.34
CA ILE A 69 -2.34 -13.58 22.41
C ILE A 69 -3.38 -12.98 23.37
N GLU A 70 -2.93 -12.44 24.50
CA GLU A 70 -3.81 -11.93 25.55
C GLU A 70 -4.28 -10.50 25.31
N ASN A 71 -3.41 -9.65 24.74
CA ASN A 71 -3.59 -8.20 24.78
C ASN A 71 -3.78 -7.54 23.40
N VAL A 72 -3.47 -8.21 22.29
CA VAL A 72 -3.64 -7.62 20.96
C VAL A 72 -5.09 -7.73 20.50
N ASN A 73 -5.62 -6.64 19.96
CA ASN A 73 -6.97 -6.61 19.37
C ASN A 73 -6.94 -6.44 17.85
N ILE A 74 -5.87 -5.90 17.27
CA ILE A 74 -5.76 -5.67 15.82
C ILE A 74 -4.39 -6.11 15.34
N ILE A 75 -4.36 -6.89 14.26
CA ILE A 75 -3.12 -7.30 13.59
C ILE A 75 -3.08 -6.68 12.19
N TYR A 76 -2.03 -5.90 11.91
CA TYR A 76 -1.68 -5.45 10.56
C TYR A 76 -0.48 -6.25 10.05
N HIS A 77 -0.72 -7.18 9.12
CA HIS A 77 0.34 -7.94 8.48
C HIS A 77 0.82 -7.25 7.20
N SER A 78 1.85 -6.41 7.37
CA SER A 78 2.55 -5.72 6.28
C SER A 78 3.90 -6.34 5.92
N ALA A 79 4.37 -7.34 6.67
CA ALA A 79 5.70 -7.91 6.47
C ALA A 79 5.74 -8.67 5.14
N ALA A 80 6.56 -8.19 4.22
CA ALA A 80 6.71 -8.75 2.89
C ALA A 80 8.02 -8.31 2.26
N SER A 81 8.53 -9.12 1.34
CA SER A 81 9.47 -8.65 0.35
C SER A 81 8.67 -8.08 -0.80
N VAL A 82 9.01 -6.86 -1.21
CA VAL A 82 8.40 -6.14 -2.34
C VAL A 82 9.32 -6.13 -3.56
N ARG A 83 10.39 -6.93 -3.52
CA ARG A 83 11.33 -7.07 -4.64
C ARG A 83 10.74 -7.99 -5.70
N PHE A 84 10.85 -7.59 -6.96
CA PHE A 84 10.30 -8.34 -8.10
C PHE A 84 11.27 -9.39 -8.67
N ASP A 85 12.49 -9.43 -8.15
CA ASP A 85 13.61 -10.26 -8.59
C ASP A 85 14.09 -11.23 -7.51
N ASP A 86 13.35 -11.38 -6.41
CA ASP A 86 13.62 -12.40 -5.41
C ASP A 86 13.53 -13.80 -6.00
N PHE A 87 14.39 -14.67 -5.49
CA PHE A 87 14.32 -16.10 -5.71
C PHE A 87 12.98 -16.68 -5.25
N LEU A 88 12.52 -17.75 -5.91
CA LEU A 88 11.20 -18.34 -5.62
C LEU A 88 11.09 -18.78 -4.16
N LYS A 89 12.11 -19.50 -3.67
CA LYS A 89 12.19 -19.98 -2.30
C LYS A 89 12.07 -18.81 -1.31
N ASP A 90 12.90 -17.77 -1.44
CA ASP A 90 12.86 -16.61 -0.55
C ASP A 90 11.49 -15.90 -0.55
N ALA A 91 10.92 -15.69 -1.73
CA ALA A 91 9.61 -15.06 -1.87
C ALA A 91 8.50 -15.89 -1.20
N VAL A 92 8.51 -17.22 -1.39
CA VAL A 92 7.53 -18.14 -0.78
C VAL A 92 7.71 -18.20 0.73
N LEU A 93 8.93 -18.37 1.23
CA LEU A 93 9.18 -18.49 2.67
C LEU A 93 8.81 -17.20 3.41
N LEU A 94 9.07 -16.04 2.81
CA LEU A 94 8.80 -14.76 3.45
C LEU A 94 7.34 -14.32 3.27
N ASN A 95 6.81 -14.30 2.05
CA ASN A 95 5.47 -13.76 1.79
C ASN A 95 4.36 -14.80 2.03
N THR A 96 4.59 -16.08 1.72
CA THR A 96 3.56 -17.13 1.84
C THR A 96 3.64 -17.82 3.19
N ARG A 97 4.77 -18.45 3.53
CA ARG A 97 4.94 -19.13 4.83
C ARG A 97 4.87 -18.15 5.98
N GLY A 98 5.49 -16.97 5.87
CA GLY A 98 5.34 -15.95 6.90
C GLY A 98 3.91 -15.48 7.13
N THR A 99 3.09 -15.46 6.08
CA THR A 99 1.65 -15.20 6.22
C THR A 99 0.93 -16.35 6.95
N ARG A 100 1.35 -17.60 6.75
CA ARG A 100 0.84 -18.77 7.50
C ARG A 100 1.12 -18.62 8.99
N GLU A 101 2.35 -18.29 9.35
CA GLU A 101 2.76 -18.14 10.76
C GLU A 101 1.99 -17.00 11.46
N ILE A 102 1.83 -15.85 10.81
CA ILE A 102 1.03 -14.74 11.36
C ILE A 102 -0.46 -15.10 11.42
N SER A 103 -0.99 -15.82 10.42
CA SER A 103 -2.39 -16.27 10.42
C SER A 103 -2.67 -17.24 11.56
N ASN A 104 -1.73 -18.17 11.85
CA ASN A 104 -1.83 -19.07 12.99
C ASN A 104 -1.82 -18.31 14.33
N LEU A 105 -0.93 -17.31 14.48
CA LEU A 105 -0.94 -16.45 15.66
C LEU A 105 -2.27 -15.69 15.79
N ALA A 106 -2.81 -15.15 14.70
CA ALA A 106 -4.09 -14.44 14.72
C ALA A 106 -5.25 -15.33 15.21
N LEU A 107 -5.25 -16.62 14.87
CA LEU A 107 -6.25 -17.58 15.34
C LEU A 107 -6.18 -17.85 16.86
N GLU A 108 -5.03 -17.61 17.49
CA GLU A 108 -4.84 -17.81 18.94
C GLU A 108 -5.19 -16.57 19.78
N VAL A 109 -5.26 -15.39 19.16
CA VAL A 109 -5.51 -14.12 19.87
C VAL A 109 -6.93 -14.06 20.42
N LYS A 110 -7.07 -13.90 21.74
CA LYS A 110 -8.34 -14.03 22.47
C LYS A 110 -9.39 -12.98 22.10
N ASN A 111 -8.94 -11.74 21.88
CA ASN A 111 -9.82 -10.58 21.71
C ASN A 111 -9.59 -9.89 20.36
N LEU A 112 -9.37 -10.69 19.30
CA LEU A 112 -9.05 -10.15 17.98
C LEU A 112 -10.30 -9.51 17.33
N VAL A 113 -10.22 -8.20 17.13
CA VAL A 113 -11.22 -7.36 16.48
C VAL A 113 -10.98 -7.30 14.97
N ALA A 114 -9.73 -7.32 14.52
CA ALA A 114 -9.42 -7.29 13.08
C ALA A 114 -8.05 -7.90 12.75
N PHE A 115 -7.98 -8.65 11.65
CA PHE A 115 -6.75 -9.13 11.01
C PHE A 115 -6.66 -8.60 9.58
N MET A 116 -5.75 -7.67 9.33
CA MET A 116 -5.52 -7.12 8.00
C MET A 116 -4.28 -7.72 7.36
N HIS A 117 -4.44 -8.35 6.21
CA HIS A 117 -3.33 -8.77 5.35
C HIS A 117 -3.14 -7.80 4.19
N ILE A 118 -1.92 -7.29 4.03
CA ILE A 118 -1.56 -6.43 2.88
C ILE A 118 -1.03 -7.31 1.73
N SER A 119 -1.80 -7.36 0.65
CA SER A 119 -1.47 -8.03 -0.61
C SER A 119 -1.02 -6.98 -1.66
N THR A 120 -1.39 -7.14 -2.93
CA THR A 120 -1.11 -6.20 -4.02
C THR A 120 -2.15 -6.33 -5.13
N THR A 121 -2.50 -5.24 -5.82
CA THR A 121 -3.42 -5.33 -6.98
C THR A 121 -2.86 -6.17 -8.12
N TYR A 122 -1.55 -6.44 -8.12
CA TYR A 122 -0.87 -7.16 -9.18
C TYR A 122 -0.94 -8.70 -9.06
N CYS A 123 -1.52 -9.25 -7.99
CA CYS A 123 -1.53 -10.69 -7.72
C CYS A 123 -2.55 -11.49 -8.55
N ASN A 124 -3.31 -10.85 -9.45
CA ASN A 124 -4.29 -11.50 -10.33
C ASN A 124 -4.21 -10.95 -11.78
N THR A 125 -2.99 -10.61 -12.20
CA THR A 125 -2.72 -9.91 -13.48
C THR A 125 -2.75 -10.81 -14.72
N ASP A 126 -3.01 -12.10 -14.53
CA ASP A 126 -3.41 -13.05 -15.56
C ASP A 126 -4.81 -12.75 -16.11
N LYS A 127 -5.63 -12.01 -15.36
CA LYS A 127 -7.01 -11.67 -15.70
C LYS A 127 -7.10 -10.27 -16.31
N LYS A 128 -8.07 -10.07 -17.21
CA LYS A 128 -8.31 -8.76 -17.84
C LYS A 128 -9.07 -7.80 -16.91
N VAL A 129 -9.96 -8.33 -16.09
CA VAL A 129 -10.73 -7.59 -15.08
C VAL A 129 -10.47 -8.25 -13.74
N ILE A 130 -10.08 -7.45 -12.73
CA ILE A 130 -9.76 -7.90 -11.39
C ILE A 130 -10.79 -7.29 -10.44
N GLU A 131 -11.74 -8.11 -10.02
CA GLU A 131 -12.81 -7.79 -9.09
C GLU A 131 -12.33 -7.93 -7.63
N GLU A 132 -13.10 -7.37 -6.70
CA GLU A 132 -12.86 -7.42 -5.25
C GLU A 132 -13.24 -8.78 -4.65
N GLN A 133 -12.74 -9.85 -5.26
CA GLN A 133 -12.92 -11.22 -4.82
C GLN A 133 -11.59 -11.98 -4.74
N LEU A 134 -11.64 -13.11 -4.06
CA LEU A 134 -10.57 -14.10 -4.12
C LEU A 134 -10.80 -14.98 -5.35
N TYR A 135 -9.79 -15.03 -6.21
CA TYR A 135 -9.82 -15.88 -7.40
C TYR A 135 -9.37 -17.30 -7.08
N PRO A 136 -9.64 -18.29 -7.94
CA PRO A 136 -9.13 -19.65 -7.74
C PRO A 136 -7.60 -19.68 -7.63
N PRO A 137 -7.05 -20.51 -6.73
CA PRO A 137 -5.60 -20.62 -6.56
C PRO A 137 -4.96 -21.23 -7.81
N HIS A 138 -3.80 -20.70 -8.19
CA HIS A 138 -2.96 -21.30 -9.23
C HIS A 138 -2.24 -22.57 -8.76
N ALA A 139 -1.91 -22.62 -7.47
CA ALA A 139 -1.23 -23.74 -6.83
C ALA A 139 -1.66 -23.86 -5.37
N ASP A 140 -1.59 -25.06 -4.79
CA ASP A 140 -1.79 -25.25 -3.35
C ASP A 140 -0.59 -24.65 -2.60
N TRP A 141 -0.86 -23.64 -1.77
CA TRP A 141 0.16 -22.97 -0.98
C TRP A 141 0.91 -23.94 -0.04
N ARG A 142 0.28 -25.04 0.39
CA ARG A 142 0.90 -26.06 1.27
C ARG A 142 2.02 -26.79 0.54
N GLU A 143 1.75 -27.23 -0.69
CA GLU A 143 2.73 -27.89 -1.55
C GLU A 143 3.86 -26.93 -1.92
N VAL A 144 3.52 -25.68 -2.27
CA VAL A 144 4.52 -24.66 -2.63
C VAL A 144 5.46 -24.37 -1.46
N ILE A 145 4.94 -24.29 -0.23
CA ILE A 145 5.77 -24.15 0.97
C ILE A 145 6.67 -25.37 1.14
N ALA A 146 6.12 -26.59 1.03
CA ALA A 146 6.91 -27.82 1.17
C ALA A 146 8.06 -27.88 0.16
N VAL A 147 7.80 -27.49 -1.09
CA VAL A 147 8.81 -27.38 -2.16
C VAL A 147 9.89 -26.37 -1.77
N ALA A 148 9.51 -25.18 -1.31
CA ALA A 148 10.47 -24.14 -0.90
C ALA A 148 11.30 -24.55 0.34
N GLU A 149 10.74 -25.35 1.24
CA GLU A 149 11.44 -25.85 2.43
C GLU A 149 12.41 -26.99 2.11
N GLN A 150 12.03 -27.92 1.24
CA GLN A 150 12.76 -29.16 1.01
C GLN A 150 13.78 -29.07 -0.12
N LEU A 151 13.49 -28.32 -1.19
CA LEU A 151 14.39 -28.22 -2.32
C LEU A 151 15.48 -27.18 -2.08
N ASP A 152 16.65 -27.42 -2.65
CA ASP A 152 17.70 -26.42 -2.69
C ASP A 152 17.30 -25.25 -3.60
N GLN A 153 17.97 -24.11 -3.37
CA GLN A 153 17.72 -22.86 -4.07
C GLN A 153 17.90 -23.01 -5.58
N HIS A 154 18.94 -23.72 -6.02
CA HIS A 154 19.28 -23.86 -7.43
C HIS A 154 18.22 -24.65 -8.18
N ILE A 155 17.74 -25.76 -7.60
CA ILE A 155 16.64 -26.53 -8.19
C ILE A 155 15.36 -25.68 -8.27
N CYS A 156 15.01 -24.94 -7.22
CA CYS A 156 13.87 -24.02 -7.24
C CYS A 156 13.93 -23.02 -8.40
N ASP A 157 15.10 -22.44 -8.64
CA ASP A 157 15.27 -21.41 -9.68
C ASP A 157 15.17 -21.96 -11.11
N ILE A 158 15.60 -23.21 -11.33
CA ILE A 158 15.51 -23.88 -12.63
C ILE A 158 14.05 -23.96 -13.09
N PHE A 159 13.13 -24.37 -12.21
CA PHE A 159 11.73 -24.55 -12.58
C PHE A 159 10.84 -23.34 -12.25
N ALA A 160 11.32 -22.37 -11.44
CA ALA A 160 10.54 -21.23 -10.96
C ALA A 160 9.80 -20.51 -12.09
N THR A 161 10.48 -20.23 -13.20
CA THR A 161 9.88 -19.49 -14.34
C THR A 161 8.68 -20.22 -14.93
N LYS A 162 8.70 -21.56 -14.98
CA LYS A 162 7.58 -22.37 -15.49
C LYS A 162 6.50 -22.56 -14.45
N TYR A 163 6.89 -22.72 -13.19
CA TYR A 163 5.97 -22.99 -12.09
C TYR A 163 5.09 -21.78 -11.74
N ILE A 164 5.65 -20.58 -11.81
CA ILE A 164 4.90 -19.35 -11.51
C ILE A 164 4.09 -18.83 -12.70
N ASP A 165 4.22 -19.35 -13.92
CA ASP A 165 3.41 -18.88 -15.06
C ASP A 165 1.92 -19.14 -14.76
N PRO A 166 0.99 -18.17 -14.90
CA PRO A 166 1.09 -16.91 -15.68
C PRO A 166 1.56 -15.67 -14.89
N PHE A 167 1.99 -15.81 -13.64
CA PHE A 167 2.44 -14.68 -12.81
C PHE A 167 3.71 -14.04 -13.34
N LEU A 168 3.79 -12.73 -13.20
CA LEU A 168 4.86 -11.94 -13.82
C LEU A 168 6.18 -11.98 -13.06
N ASN A 169 6.12 -12.29 -11.77
CA ASN A 169 7.28 -12.49 -10.91
C ASN A 169 6.89 -13.25 -9.63
N THR A 170 7.91 -13.72 -8.92
CA THR A 170 7.84 -14.44 -7.65
C THR A 170 7.11 -13.65 -6.56
N TYR A 171 7.20 -12.31 -6.57
CA TYR A 171 6.43 -11.46 -5.67
C TYR A 171 4.91 -11.57 -5.89
N THR A 172 4.44 -11.37 -7.12
CA THR A 172 3.00 -11.45 -7.44
C THR A 172 2.44 -12.84 -7.18
N PHE A 173 3.21 -13.88 -7.49
CA PHE A 173 2.87 -15.27 -7.21
C PHE A 173 2.76 -15.54 -5.71
N SER A 174 3.80 -15.21 -4.94
CA SER A 174 3.80 -15.43 -3.49
C SER A 174 2.73 -14.60 -2.75
N LYS A 175 2.42 -13.38 -3.21
CA LYS A 175 1.29 -12.59 -2.69
C LYS A 175 -0.07 -13.22 -2.99
N SER A 176 -0.27 -13.79 -4.18
CA SER A 176 -1.49 -14.54 -4.48
C SER A 176 -1.63 -15.75 -3.56
N LEU A 177 -0.56 -16.54 -3.37
CA LEU A 177 -0.59 -17.67 -2.42
C LEU A 177 -0.88 -17.22 -0.98
N ALA A 178 -0.34 -16.08 -0.55
CA ALA A 178 -0.60 -15.52 0.77
C ALA A 178 -2.08 -15.18 0.98
N GLU A 179 -2.80 -14.71 -0.05
CA GLU A 179 -4.26 -14.50 0.05
C GLU A 179 -5.00 -15.81 0.30
N HIS A 180 -4.56 -16.90 -0.32
CA HIS A 180 -5.12 -18.24 -0.10
C HIS A 180 -4.81 -18.79 1.29
N VAL A 181 -3.60 -18.56 1.81
CA VAL A 181 -3.26 -18.89 3.21
C VAL A 181 -4.24 -18.22 4.16
N VAL A 182 -4.46 -16.91 3.98
CA VAL A 182 -5.36 -16.11 4.82
C VAL A 182 -6.81 -16.60 4.68
N ASN A 183 -7.26 -16.85 3.46
CA ASN A 183 -8.60 -17.38 3.21
C ASN A 183 -8.81 -18.74 3.90
N ASP A 184 -7.92 -19.69 3.69
CA ASP A 184 -8.08 -21.06 4.19
C ASP A 184 -8.01 -21.13 5.72
N LEU A 185 -7.12 -20.34 6.33
CA LEU A 185 -6.90 -20.40 7.77
C LEU A 185 -7.88 -19.53 8.54
N CYS A 186 -8.15 -18.31 8.07
CA CYS A 186 -8.79 -17.27 8.86
C CYS A 186 -10.27 -17.04 8.52
N LYS A 187 -10.72 -17.36 7.29
CA LYS A 187 -12.11 -17.12 6.87
C LYS A 187 -13.08 -17.85 7.79
N GLY A 188 -14.06 -17.12 8.33
CA GLY A 188 -15.08 -17.65 9.24
C GLY A 188 -14.57 -17.92 10.67
N LYS A 189 -13.30 -17.66 10.98
CA LYS A 189 -12.72 -17.87 12.31
C LYS A 189 -12.26 -16.58 12.98
N VAL A 190 -11.71 -15.65 12.20
CA VAL A 190 -11.32 -14.31 12.69
C VAL A 190 -11.76 -13.21 11.72
N PRO A 191 -11.98 -11.96 12.19
CA PRO A 191 -12.42 -10.86 11.33
C PRO A 191 -11.29 -10.38 10.39
N THR A 192 -11.25 -10.93 9.18
CA THR A 192 -10.12 -10.77 8.26
C THR A 192 -10.42 -9.80 7.11
N VAL A 193 -9.45 -8.97 6.76
CA VAL A 193 -9.46 -8.08 5.59
C VAL A 193 -8.21 -8.32 4.74
N ILE A 194 -8.37 -8.45 3.43
CA ILE A 194 -7.26 -8.43 2.46
C ILE A 194 -7.25 -7.06 1.77
N PHE A 195 -6.16 -6.32 1.90
CA PHE A 195 -5.98 -5.00 1.28
C PHE A 195 -4.93 -5.06 0.16
N ARG A 196 -5.28 -4.64 -1.06
CA ARG A 196 -4.42 -4.71 -2.25
C ARG A 196 -3.98 -3.30 -2.72
N PRO A 197 -2.80 -2.79 -2.33
CA PRO A 197 -2.26 -1.52 -2.85
C PRO A 197 -1.50 -1.65 -4.19
N SER A 198 -1.26 -0.53 -4.89
CA SER A 198 -0.55 -0.43 -6.19
C SER A 198 0.48 0.71 -6.28
N VAL A 199 1.57 0.52 -7.04
CA VAL A 199 2.59 1.56 -7.39
C VAL A 199 3.01 1.37 -8.87
N GLY A 200 3.25 2.44 -9.65
CA GLY A 200 3.56 2.34 -11.08
C GLY A 200 4.21 3.57 -11.75
N ILE A 201 4.65 3.42 -13.01
CA ILE A 201 5.30 4.45 -13.86
C ILE A 201 4.35 4.80 -15.02
N LEU A 202 3.35 5.66 -14.78
CA LEU A 202 2.39 6.10 -15.80
C LEU A 202 2.82 7.45 -16.40
N ARG A 203 2.86 7.58 -17.73
CA ARG A 203 3.13 8.87 -18.42
C ARG A 203 1.93 9.44 -19.18
N VAL A 204 1.00 8.60 -19.60
CA VAL A 204 -0.15 9.00 -20.42
C VAL A 204 -1.35 8.26 -19.82
N CYS A 205 -2.41 8.98 -19.48
CA CYS A 205 -3.61 8.40 -18.88
C CYS A 205 -4.84 8.69 -19.74
N TYR A 206 -5.58 7.65 -20.11
CA TYR A 206 -6.91 7.77 -20.69
C TYR A 206 -7.91 8.16 -19.61
N SER A 207 -8.34 9.42 -19.63
CA SER A 207 -9.21 10.04 -18.63
C SER A 207 -9.72 11.37 -19.18
N ASP A 208 -10.93 11.78 -18.76
CA ASP A 208 -11.45 13.10 -19.09
C ASP A 208 -10.73 14.17 -18.24
N PRO A 209 -10.01 15.14 -18.88
CA PRO A 209 -9.36 16.23 -18.16
C PRO A 209 -10.32 17.05 -17.29
N ASP A 210 -11.58 17.13 -17.68
CA ASP A 210 -12.63 17.87 -16.98
C ASP A 210 -13.39 17.05 -15.93
N SER A 211 -13.15 15.73 -15.86
CA SER A 211 -13.77 14.90 -14.82
C SER A 211 -13.26 15.29 -13.44
N THR A 212 -14.14 15.17 -12.45
CA THR A 212 -13.82 15.43 -11.05
C THR A 212 -13.74 14.12 -10.30
N GLN A 213 -12.59 13.87 -9.68
CA GLN A 213 -12.29 12.65 -8.95
C GLN A 213 -12.32 12.94 -7.44
N ASP A 214 -12.96 12.05 -6.67
CA ASP A 214 -13.04 12.18 -5.20
C ASP A 214 -11.84 11.46 -4.57
N TYR A 215 -10.72 12.18 -4.44
CA TYR A 215 -9.54 11.68 -3.76
C TYR A 215 -9.60 12.05 -2.28
N ILE A 216 -9.80 11.04 -1.44
CA ILE A 216 -9.75 11.20 0.01
C ILE A 216 -8.33 10.92 0.54
N PRO A 217 -7.73 11.86 1.27
CA PRO A 217 -6.53 11.59 2.07
C PRO A 217 -6.71 10.39 3.00
N VAL A 218 -5.73 9.49 3.07
CA VAL A 218 -5.84 8.27 3.87
C VAL A 218 -6.05 8.56 5.36
N ASP A 219 -5.49 9.66 5.88
CA ASP A 219 -5.68 10.11 7.26
C ASP A 219 -7.12 10.58 7.50
N VAL A 220 -7.75 11.26 6.54
CA VAL A 220 -9.17 11.62 6.59
C VAL A 220 -10.04 10.37 6.56
N ALA A 221 -9.78 9.43 5.65
CA ALA A 221 -10.52 8.18 5.56
C ALA A 221 -10.37 7.34 6.85
N THR A 222 -9.17 7.31 7.43
CA THR A 222 -8.90 6.61 8.70
C THR A 222 -9.67 7.26 9.86
N ARG A 223 -9.70 8.60 9.94
CA ARG A 223 -10.51 9.30 10.94
C ARG A 223 -12.00 8.98 10.77
N MET A 224 -12.53 9.06 9.55
CA MET A 224 -13.91 8.68 9.24
C MET A 224 -14.23 7.26 9.70
N LEU A 225 -13.35 6.30 9.42
CA LEU A 225 -13.50 4.91 9.84
C LEU A 225 -13.55 4.77 11.37
N ILE A 226 -12.62 5.39 12.08
CA ILE A 226 -12.54 5.32 13.55
C ILE A 226 -13.79 5.92 14.19
N VAL A 227 -14.21 7.11 13.76
CA VAL A 227 -15.35 7.80 14.35
C VAL A 227 -16.66 7.10 14.00
N ALA A 228 -16.83 6.62 12.76
CA ALA A 228 -18.01 5.84 12.38
C ALA A 228 -18.11 4.54 13.20
N THR A 229 -16.98 3.88 13.47
CA THR A 229 -16.94 2.66 14.30
C THR A 229 -17.32 2.96 15.75
N LYS A 230 -16.81 4.06 16.32
CA LYS A 230 -17.21 4.53 17.65
C LYS A 230 -18.71 4.77 17.70
N GLU A 231 -19.26 5.52 16.74
CA GLU A 231 -20.69 5.86 16.70
C GLU A 231 -21.55 4.60 16.62
N ARG A 232 -21.16 3.63 15.80
CA ARG A 232 -21.87 2.35 15.72
C ARG A 232 -21.77 1.56 17.02
N GLY A 233 -20.59 1.53 17.65
CA GLY A 233 -20.35 0.79 18.90
C GLY A 233 -21.08 1.34 20.12
N LEU A 234 -21.46 2.63 20.10
CA LEU A 234 -22.26 3.27 21.15
C LEU A 234 -23.77 3.16 20.91
N ASN A 235 -24.20 2.79 19.71
CA ASN A 235 -25.61 2.64 19.38
C ASN A 235 -26.11 1.24 19.75
N GLU A 236 -26.93 1.14 20.80
CA GLU A 236 -27.51 -0.11 21.29
C GLU A 236 -28.57 -0.71 20.33
N ASN A 237 -29.06 0.08 19.37
CA ASN A 237 -30.06 -0.39 18.40
C ASN A 237 -29.41 -1.25 17.31
N LEU A 238 -29.51 -2.57 17.47
CA LEU A 238 -28.99 -3.55 16.53
C LEU A 238 -29.75 -3.58 15.19
N ASN A 239 -30.98 -3.05 15.11
CA ASN A 239 -31.80 -3.04 13.90
C ASN A 239 -31.44 -1.91 12.91
N GLU A 240 -30.63 -0.95 13.32
CA GLU A 240 -30.17 0.15 12.48
C GLU A 240 -28.83 -0.18 11.80
N LEU A 241 -28.77 -0.10 10.46
CA LEU A 241 -27.56 -0.26 9.66
C LEU A 241 -27.12 1.09 9.07
N PRO A 242 -26.25 1.85 9.77
CA PRO A 242 -25.79 3.14 9.26
C PRO A 242 -24.79 2.94 8.11
N VAL A 243 -25.00 3.69 7.02
CA VAL A 243 -24.11 3.72 5.85
C VAL A 243 -23.51 5.11 5.72
N PHE A 244 -22.18 5.17 5.62
CA PHE A 244 -21.41 6.41 5.49
C PHE A 244 -20.59 6.37 4.20
N ASN A 245 -20.68 7.44 3.40
CA ASN A 245 -19.80 7.63 2.25
C ASN A 245 -18.50 8.28 2.72
N ALA A 246 -17.39 7.54 2.68
CA ALA A 246 -16.05 8.03 2.97
C ALA A 246 -15.50 8.82 1.77
N ALA A 247 -16.14 9.94 1.50
CA ALA A 247 -15.89 10.81 0.36
C ALA A 247 -15.69 12.24 0.84
N LEU A 248 -14.90 13.04 0.12
CA LEU A 248 -14.83 14.49 0.37
C LEU A 248 -16.06 15.21 -0.18
N GLY A 249 -16.71 14.63 -1.19
CA GLY A 249 -17.94 15.13 -1.78
C GLY A 249 -17.75 16.52 -2.35
N GLN A 250 -18.71 17.42 -2.09
CA GLN A 250 -18.62 18.80 -2.55
C GLN A 250 -17.58 19.65 -1.80
N SER A 251 -17.03 19.16 -0.68
CA SER A 251 -16.08 19.92 0.14
C SER A 251 -14.74 20.12 -0.56
N VAL A 252 -14.34 19.16 -1.41
CA VAL A 252 -13.12 19.25 -2.24
C VAL A 252 -13.44 18.59 -3.57
N ARG A 253 -13.56 19.40 -4.62
CA ARG A 253 -13.82 18.92 -5.97
C ARG A 253 -12.69 19.33 -6.89
N MET A 254 -11.87 18.35 -7.27
CA MET A 254 -10.69 18.59 -8.10
C MET A 254 -10.86 17.97 -9.48
N LYS A 255 -10.69 18.80 -10.51
CA LYS A 255 -10.61 18.32 -11.90
C LYS A 255 -9.31 17.54 -12.12
N THR A 256 -9.35 16.50 -12.94
CA THR A 256 -8.18 15.70 -13.31
C THR A 256 -7.06 16.57 -13.90
N GLN A 257 -7.39 17.54 -14.77
CA GLN A 257 -6.43 18.48 -15.34
C GLN A 257 -5.73 19.33 -14.26
N LYS A 258 -6.49 19.82 -13.28
CA LYS A 258 -5.95 20.62 -12.17
C LYS A 258 -5.03 19.78 -11.29
N LEU A 259 -5.40 18.53 -11.00
CA LEU A 259 -4.55 17.60 -10.26
C LEU A 259 -3.23 17.33 -11.00
N LEU A 260 -3.29 17.18 -12.31
CA LEU A 260 -2.11 17.00 -13.15
C LEU A 260 -1.18 18.22 -13.10
N GLU A 261 -1.72 19.42 -13.28
CA GLU A 261 -0.97 20.66 -13.20
C GLU A 261 -0.35 20.87 -11.81
N LEU A 262 -1.10 20.54 -10.76
CA LEU A 262 -0.60 20.51 -9.40
C LEU A 262 0.57 19.52 -9.26
N GLY A 263 0.43 18.29 -9.76
CA GLY A 263 1.49 17.28 -9.74
C GLY A 263 2.76 17.73 -10.47
N LYS A 264 2.60 18.39 -11.62
CA LYS A 264 3.72 19.03 -12.36
C LYS A 264 4.35 20.12 -11.51
N LYS A 265 3.58 21.10 -11.03
CA LYS A 265 4.09 22.20 -10.20
C LYS A 265 4.82 21.69 -8.95
N LEU A 266 4.24 20.73 -8.22
CA LEU A 266 4.88 20.09 -7.07
C LEU A 266 6.20 19.42 -7.43
N THR A 267 6.26 18.79 -8.61
CA THR A 267 7.49 18.17 -9.10
C THR A 267 8.54 19.22 -9.43
N TRP A 268 8.16 20.32 -10.08
CA TRP A 268 9.03 21.46 -10.36
C TRP A 268 9.60 22.10 -9.08
N ASP A 269 8.73 22.32 -8.09
CA ASP A 269 9.07 23.02 -6.86
C ASP A 269 9.85 22.14 -5.85
N SER A 270 9.87 20.81 -6.04
CA SER A 270 10.53 19.88 -5.11
C SER A 270 11.08 18.59 -5.77
N PRO A 271 11.76 18.64 -6.92
CA PRO A 271 12.06 17.47 -7.76
C PRO A 271 12.78 16.30 -7.07
N TYR A 272 12.69 15.11 -7.66
CA TYR A 272 13.39 13.91 -7.20
C TYR A 272 14.88 13.98 -7.58
N ALA A 273 15.78 13.60 -6.68
CA ALA A 273 17.22 13.70 -6.91
C ALA A 273 17.72 12.67 -7.93
N LYS A 274 17.11 11.47 -7.97
CA LYS A 274 17.47 10.39 -8.91
C LYS A 274 16.56 10.33 -10.13
N MET A 275 15.97 11.45 -10.50
CA MET A 275 15.07 11.56 -11.63
C MET A 275 15.86 11.49 -12.95
N LEU A 276 15.54 10.52 -13.81
CA LEU A 276 16.18 10.38 -15.12
C LEU A 276 15.71 11.45 -16.13
N TRP A 277 14.46 11.91 -15.99
CA TRP A 277 13.84 12.93 -16.82
C TRP A 277 12.71 13.62 -16.05
N TYR A 278 12.42 14.87 -16.39
CA TYR A 278 11.23 15.52 -15.83
C TYR A 278 9.95 14.75 -16.21
N PRO A 279 9.06 14.42 -15.26
CA PRO A 279 7.82 13.72 -15.55
C PRO A 279 6.88 14.63 -16.33
N ASN A 280 6.82 14.42 -17.64
CA ASN A 280 5.77 15.01 -18.47
C ASN A 280 4.62 14.01 -18.59
N PHE A 281 3.58 14.22 -17.78
CA PHE A 281 2.37 13.43 -17.82
C PHE A 281 1.28 14.13 -18.63
N SER A 282 0.54 13.36 -19.43
CA SER A 282 -0.62 13.82 -20.20
C SER A 282 -1.88 13.03 -19.85
N VAL A 283 -3.01 13.71 -19.92
CA VAL A 283 -4.36 13.15 -19.79
C VAL A 283 -5.13 13.49 -21.05
N THR A 284 -5.92 12.54 -21.57
CA THR A 284 -6.83 12.78 -22.69
C THR A 284 -7.96 11.76 -22.70
N ASN A 285 -9.16 12.19 -23.09
CA ASN A 285 -10.31 11.33 -23.37
C ASN A 285 -10.46 11.03 -24.87
N ASN A 286 -9.59 11.59 -25.72
CA ASN A 286 -9.54 11.25 -27.13
C ASN A 286 -8.71 9.97 -27.33
N TRP A 287 -9.40 8.89 -27.70
CA TRP A 287 -8.82 7.58 -27.91
C TRP A 287 -7.62 7.58 -28.86
N TYR A 288 -7.70 8.31 -29.98
CA TYR A 288 -6.62 8.33 -30.97
C TYR A 288 -5.38 9.02 -30.43
N ILE A 289 -5.55 10.16 -29.75
CA ILE A 289 -4.45 10.88 -29.11
C ILE A 289 -3.82 10.01 -28.03
N PHE A 290 -4.65 9.39 -27.17
CA PHE A 290 -4.19 8.46 -26.14
C PHE A 290 -3.37 7.32 -26.74
N TYR A 291 -3.91 6.65 -27.75
CA TYR A 291 -3.28 5.49 -28.37
C TYR A 291 -1.94 5.84 -29.02
N ILE A 292 -1.87 6.93 -29.78
CA ILE A 292 -0.63 7.43 -30.38
C ILE A 292 0.40 7.76 -29.29
N GLN A 293 0.00 8.47 -28.23
CA GLN A 293 0.90 8.83 -27.13
C GLN A 293 1.38 7.60 -26.35
N CYS A 294 0.54 6.59 -26.12
CA CYS A 294 0.94 5.32 -25.52
C CYS A 294 1.97 4.59 -26.38
N LEU A 295 1.77 4.52 -27.71
CA LEU A 295 2.77 3.91 -28.59
C LEU A 295 4.12 4.64 -28.52
N LEU A 296 4.10 5.98 -28.58
CA LEU A 296 5.31 6.80 -28.61
C LEU A 296 6.05 6.88 -27.28
N PHE A 297 5.34 7.01 -26.16
CA PHE A 297 5.94 7.29 -24.85
C PHE A 297 6.00 6.10 -23.90
N HIS A 298 5.23 5.03 -24.17
CA HIS A 298 5.29 3.81 -23.36
C HIS A 298 5.93 2.68 -24.16
N ILE A 299 5.36 2.31 -25.30
CA ILE A 299 5.75 1.08 -26.02
C ILE A 299 7.09 1.23 -26.73
N PHE A 300 7.29 2.27 -27.52
CA PHE A 300 8.54 2.45 -28.27
C PHE A 300 9.79 2.53 -27.36
N PRO A 301 9.80 3.35 -26.28
CA PRO A 301 10.94 3.40 -25.35
C PRO A 301 11.14 2.06 -24.62
N ALA A 302 10.06 1.37 -24.26
CA ALA A 302 10.15 0.07 -23.62
C ALA A 302 10.74 -0.99 -24.56
N LEU A 303 10.36 -1.00 -25.84
CA LEU A 303 10.94 -1.89 -26.86
C LEU A 303 12.43 -1.61 -27.06
N LEU A 304 12.81 -0.34 -27.14
CA LEU A 304 14.21 0.07 -27.29
C LEU A 304 15.05 -0.42 -26.11
N ILE A 305 14.63 -0.11 -24.87
CA ILE A 305 15.39 -0.48 -23.67
C ILE A 305 15.39 -2.01 -23.47
N ASP A 306 14.26 -2.69 -23.63
CA ASP A 306 14.22 -4.16 -23.56
C ASP A 306 15.08 -4.78 -24.69
N GLY A 307 15.14 -4.17 -25.87
CA GLY A 307 16.05 -4.56 -26.95
C GLY A 307 17.52 -4.47 -26.54
N LEU A 308 17.94 -3.36 -25.96
CA LEU A 308 19.30 -3.16 -25.44
C LEU A 308 19.63 -4.14 -24.30
N LEU A 309 18.68 -4.36 -23.38
CA LEU A 309 18.82 -5.36 -22.32
C LEU A 309 19.02 -6.75 -22.92
N LYS A 310 18.21 -7.12 -23.91
CA LYS A 310 18.31 -8.42 -24.59
C LYS A 310 19.66 -8.59 -25.30
N LEU A 311 20.16 -7.58 -25.99
CA LEU A 311 21.50 -7.57 -26.60
C LEU A 311 22.61 -7.70 -25.56
N SER A 312 22.42 -7.12 -24.37
CA SER A 312 23.32 -7.23 -23.23
C SER A 312 23.15 -8.52 -22.42
N ARG A 313 22.34 -9.48 -22.91
CA ARG A 313 21.97 -10.72 -22.22
C ARG A 313 21.33 -10.50 -20.83
N LYS A 314 20.68 -9.36 -20.64
CA LYS A 314 19.91 -9.01 -19.44
C LYS A 314 18.42 -9.29 -19.64
N LYS A 315 17.71 -9.52 -18.55
CA LYS A 315 16.27 -9.79 -18.54
C LYS A 315 15.48 -8.56 -18.99
N THR A 316 14.52 -8.76 -19.89
CA THR A 316 13.59 -7.72 -20.35
C THR A 316 12.40 -7.60 -19.40
N MET A 317 11.90 -6.38 -19.20
CA MET A 317 10.84 -6.13 -18.21
C MET A 317 9.90 -5.00 -18.61
N LEU A 318 10.36 -4.01 -19.38
CA LEU A 318 9.63 -2.77 -19.56
C LEU A 318 8.37 -2.93 -20.39
N ILE A 319 8.37 -3.75 -21.44
CA ILE A 319 7.15 -4.00 -22.24
C ILE A 319 6.08 -4.70 -21.41
N LYS A 320 6.49 -5.62 -20.53
CA LYS A 320 5.58 -6.31 -19.61
C LYS A 320 4.97 -5.32 -18.62
N VAL A 321 5.76 -4.38 -18.11
CA VAL A 321 5.29 -3.32 -17.20
C VAL A 321 4.32 -2.38 -17.92
N GLN A 322 4.66 -1.89 -19.11
CA GLN A 322 3.81 -0.98 -19.89
C GLN A 322 2.48 -1.61 -20.30
N ARG A 323 2.49 -2.90 -20.67
CA ARG A 323 1.24 -3.64 -20.97
C ARG A 323 0.29 -3.66 -19.77
N LYS A 324 0.80 -3.88 -18.56
CA LYS A 324 -0.04 -3.85 -17.34
C LYS A 324 -0.60 -2.47 -17.06
N ILE A 325 0.24 -1.44 -17.21
CA ILE A 325 -0.16 -0.05 -17.02
C ILE A 325 -1.30 0.32 -17.97
N TYR A 326 -1.18 -0.06 -19.24
CA TYR A 326 -2.24 0.14 -20.23
C TYR A 326 -3.54 -0.58 -19.84
N ILE A 327 -3.47 -1.87 -19.48
CA ILE A 327 -4.67 -2.65 -19.08
C ILE A 327 -5.33 -2.02 -17.84
N ALA A 328 -4.55 -1.63 -16.83
CA ALA A 328 -5.07 -0.99 -15.62
C ALA A 328 -5.72 0.37 -15.93
N ASN A 329 -5.11 1.17 -16.80
CA ASN A 329 -5.70 2.44 -17.23
C ASN A 329 -7.04 2.21 -17.95
N MET A 330 -7.11 1.23 -18.85
CA MET A 330 -8.36 0.91 -19.54
C MET A 330 -9.45 0.38 -18.61
N ALA A 331 -9.09 -0.44 -17.63
CA ALA A 331 -10.05 -0.94 -16.64
C ALA A 331 -10.62 0.19 -15.77
N LEU A 332 -9.82 1.22 -15.49
CA LEU A 332 -10.22 2.38 -14.71
C LEU A 332 -10.84 3.51 -15.55
N SER A 333 -10.80 3.45 -16.88
CA SER A 333 -11.12 4.62 -17.71
C SER A 333 -12.56 5.08 -17.51
N TYR A 334 -13.50 4.16 -17.34
CA TYR A 334 -14.88 4.49 -16.99
C TYR A 334 -14.97 5.40 -15.75
N PHE A 335 -14.19 5.13 -14.70
CA PHE A 335 -14.12 5.97 -13.51
C PHE A 335 -13.38 7.28 -13.74
N MET A 336 -12.34 7.25 -14.57
CA MET A 336 -11.53 8.44 -14.82
C MET A 336 -12.14 9.38 -15.86
N GLU A 337 -13.13 8.94 -16.62
CA GLU A 337 -13.86 9.72 -17.62
C GLU A 337 -15.18 10.29 -17.08
N ASN A 338 -15.67 9.79 -15.95
CA ASN A 338 -16.93 10.22 -15.37
C ASN A 338 -16.70 10.95 -14.04
N SER A 339 -17.70 11.76 -13.65
CA SER A 339 -17.71 12.50 -12.40
C SER A 339 -18.89 12.07 -11.55
N TRP A 340 -18.65 11.89 -10.25
CA TRP A 340 -19.71 11.58 -9.29
C TRP A 340 -19.81 12.68 -8.24
N ASN A 341 -21.03 12.87 -7.73
CA ASN A 341 -21.29 13.74 -6.59
C ASN A 341 -21.66 12.86 -5.39
N PHE A 342 -20.67 12.54 -4.55
CA PHE A 342 -20.91 11.75 -3.35
C PHE A 342 -21.45 12.63 -2.22
N VAL A 343 -22.67 12.33 -1.78
CA VAL A 343 -23.27 12.99 -0.61
C VAL A 343 -22.65 12.39 0.66
N ASN A 344 -22.04 13.22 1.49
CA ASN A 344 -21.28 12.79 2.67
C ASN A 344 -21.69 13.51 3.97
N ALA A 345 -22.83 14.20 4.00
CA ALA A 345 -23.29 14.95 5.18
C ALA A 345 -23.31 14.11 6.47
N LYS A 346 -23.75 12.84 6.39
CA LYS A 346 -23.74 11.89 7.53
C LYS A 346 -22.34 11.57 8.03
N ALA A 347 -21.36 11.44 7.13
CA ALA A 347 -19.98 11.15 7.50
C ALA A 347 -19.31 12.38 8.13
N ILE A 348 -19.66 13.58 7.66
CA ILE A 348 -19.17 14.84 8.21
C ILE A 348 -19.75 15.09 9.62
N SER A 349 -21.03 14.80 9.85
CA SER A 349 -21.69 15.02 11.14
C SER A 349 -21.16 14.11 12.25
N LEU A 350 -20.46 13.03 11.93
CA LEU A 350 -19.75 12.20 12.92
C LEU A 350 -18.79 13.01 13.81
N SER A 351 -18.28 14.14 13.30
CA SER A 351 -17.41 15.03 14.09
C SER A 351 -18.14 15.78 15.20
N ASP A 352 -19.47 15.89 15.13
CA ASP A 352 -20.27 16.69 16.07
C ASP A 352 -20.40 16.01 17.43
N ASN A 353 -20.35 14.68 17.45
CA ASN A 353 -20.46 13.84 18.65
C ASN A 353 -19.09 13.48 19.26
N LEU A 354 -18.02 14.17 18.85
CA LEU A 354 -16.69 14.00 19.44
C LEU A 354 -16.57 14.78 20.75
N LEU A 355 -15.92 14.15 21.73
CA LEU A 355 -15.49 14.85 22.94
C LEU A 355 -14.51 15.96 22.57
N GLU A 356 -14.49 17.04 23.32
CA GLU A 356 -13.60 18.18 23.04
C GLU A 356 -12.13 17.77 22.93
N CYS A 357 -11.69 16.85 23.80
CA CYS A 357 -10.33 16.30 23.79
C CYS A 357 -9.99 15.44 22.55
N ASP A 358 -11.00 14.94 21.84
CA ASP A 358 -10.82 14.06 20.68
C ASP A 358 -10.87 14.83 19.35
N LYS A 359 -11.40 16.06 19.34
CA LYS A 359 -11.60 16.85 18.12
C LYS A 359 -10.31 17.09 17.35
N ASP A 360 -9.20 17.42 18.01
CA ASP A 360 -7.91 17.67 17.34
C ASP A 360 -7.39 16.46 16.54
N ASN A 361 -7.69 15.25 17.01
CA ASN A 361 -7.18 14.01 16.44
C ASN A 361 -8.14 13.39 15.44
N PHE A 362 -9.45 13.54 15.65
CA PHE A 362 -10.47 12.76 14.95
C PHE A 362 -11.51 13.60 14.22
N ALA A 363 -11.58 14.92 14.45
CA ALA A 363 -12.51 15.75 13.70
C ALA A 363 -12.13 15.74 12.20
N ILE A 364 -13.16 15.53 11.38
CA ILE A 364 -13.09 15.50 9.93
C ILE A 364 -13.43 16.90 9.38
N LYS A 365 -14.37 17.61 10.04
CA LYS A 365 -14.76 18.99 9.69
C LYS A 365 -13.58 19.97 9.71
N SER A 366 -12.58 19.76 10.57
CA SER A 366 -11.40 20.64 10.62
C SER A 366 -10.45 20.47 9.44
N LEU A 367 -10.64 19.45 8.61
CA LEU A 367 -9.84 19.17 7.43
C LEU A 367 -10.54 19.56 6.12
N LEU A 368 -11.76 20.09 6.19
CA LEU A 368 -12.62 20.36 5.02
C LEU A 368 -13.46 21.64 5.22
N PRO A 369 -13.70 22.44 4.16
CA PRO A 369 -13.13 22.32 2.82
C PRO A 369 -11.64 22.66 2.81
N MET A 370 -10.87 22.07 1.89
CA MET A 370 -9.48 22.48 1.65
C MET A 370 -9.44 23.47 0.49
N HIS A 371 -8.90 24.66 0.72
CA HIS A 371 -8.61 25.62 -0.33
C HIS A 371 -7.38 25.20 -1.16
N ASP A 372 -7.19 25.80 -2.33
CA ASP A 372 -6.11 25.42 -3.27
C ASP A 372 -4.71 25.46 -2.64
N ASP A 373 -4.43 26.45 -1.79
CA ASP A 373 -3.14 26.58 -1.10
C ASP A 373 -2.94 25.48 -0.04
N GLU A 374 -4.02 25.08 0.65
CA GLU A 374 -4.00 24.01 1.64
C GLU A 374 -3.81 22.65 0.96
N ILE A 375 -4.47 22.44 -0.18
CA ILE A 375 -4.28 21.29 -1.05
C ILE A 375 -2.82 21.23 -1.50
N TYR A 376 -2.27 22.33 -2.04
CA TYR A 376 -0.88 22.38 -2.47
C TYR A 376 0.07 22.06 -1.31
N ALA A 377 -0.13 22.68 -0.14
CA ALA A 377 0.68 22.43 1.04
C ALA A 377 0.61 20.96 1.50
N TYR A 378 -0.58 20.35 1.47
CA TYR A 378 -0.78 18.94 1.79
C TYR A 378 0.03 18.04 0.84
N TYR A 379 -0.15 18.20 -0.47
CA TYR A 379 0.55 17.37 -1.45
C TYR A 379 2.06 17.63 -1.47
N MET A 380 2.51 18.87 -1.25
CA MET A 380 3.93 19.20 -1.12
C MET A 380 4.56 18.50 0.10
N LYS A 381 3.84 18.49 1.24
CA LYS A 381 4.27 17.78 2.43
C LYS A 381 4.32 16.27 2.19
N ALA A 382 3.30 15.70 1.55
CA ALA A 382 3.27 14.29 1.19
C ALA A 382 4.44 13.92 0.26
N LYS A 383 4.68 14.73 -0.77
CA LYS A 383 5.78 14.53 -1.73
C LYS A 383 7.15 14.59 -1.07
N ARG A 384 7.42 15.62 -0.26
CA ARG A 384 8.68 15.74 0.49
C ARG A 384 8.87 14.55 1.43
N ALA A 385 7.79 14.06 2.04
CA ALA A 385 7.84 12.83 2.81
C ALA A 385 8.17 11.61 1.94
N THR A 386 7.55 11.43 0.78
CA THR A 386 7.90 10.34 -0.15
C THR A 386 9.37 10.38 -0.55
N VAL A 387 9.90 11.54 -0.95
CA VAL A 387 11.32 11.72 -1.31
C VAL A 387 12.22 11.31 -0.15
N LYS A 388 11.96 11.84 1.05
CA LYS A 388 12.80 11.65 2.21
C LYS A 388 12.74 10.23 2.78
N TYR A 389 11.55 9.64 2.85
CA TYR A 389 11.31 8.42 3.63
C TYR A 389 11.14 7.18 2.76
N LEU A 390 10.52 7.32 1.58
CA LEU A 390 10.35 6.19 0.68
C LEU A 390 11.57 6.02 -0.23
N PHE A 391 12.01 7.11 -0.87
CA PHE A 391 13.14 7.06 -1.81
C PHE A 391 14.50 7.26 -1.13
N LYS A 392 14.50 7.70 0.13
CA LYS A 392 15.73 7.98 0.90
C LYS A 392 16.65 8.94 0.14
N GLU A 393 16.05 9.94 -0.48
CA GLU A 393 16.73 11.00 -1.21
C GLU A 393 16.69 12.28 -0.38
N GLU A 394 17.78 13.04 -0.41
CA GLU A 394 17.74 14.43 0.03
C GLU A 394 17.27 15.30 -1.12
N PHE A 395 16.40 16.25 -0.81
CA PHE A 395 16.02 17.26 -1.76
C PHE A 395 17.25 18.10 -2.13
N ASN A 396 17.61 18.11 -3.41
CA ASN A 396 18.70 18.93 -3.93
C ASN A 396 18.22 19.60 -5.23
N PHE A 397 17.96 20.90 -5.12
CA PHE A 397 17.43 21.69 -6.24
C PHE A 397 18.42 21.75 -7.41
N ASP A 398 19.72 21.89 -7.16
CA ASP A 398 20.74 22.01 -8.20
C ASP A 398 20.95 20.72 -9.00
N VAL A 399 20.92 19.56 -8.32
CA VAL A 399 21.00 18.24 -8.97
C VAL A 399 19.76 18.01 -9.84
N ALA A 400 18.60 18.37 -9.34
CA ALA A 400 17.38 18.20 -10.07
C ALA A 400 17.26 19.14 -11.28
N TYR A 401 17.66 20.41 -11.14
CA TYR A 401 17.68 21.38 -12.24
C TYR A 401 18.54 20.88 -13.40
N ARG A 402 19.70 20.26 -13.11
CA ARG A 402 20.58 19.65 -14.13
C ARG A 402 19.97 18.48 -14.89
N ASN A 403 18.99 17.77 -14.32
CA ASN A 403 18.30 16.65 -14.95
C ASN A 403 17.00 17.07 -15.69
N THR A 404 16.66 18.36 -15.66
CA THR A 404 15.45 18.93 -16.28
C THR A 404 15.71 19.77 -17.53
N VAL A 405 16.99 20.10 -17.83
CA VAL A 405 17.41 20.87 -19.00
C VAL A 405 17.95 19.95 -20.08
#